data_AF-A0A164PML7-F1
#
_entry.id   AF-A0A164PML7-F1
#
_cell.length_a   1.000
_cell.length_b   1.000
_cell.length_c   1.000
_cell.angle_alpha   90.00
_cell.angle_beta   90.00
_cell.angle_gamma   90.00
#
_symmetry.space_group_name_H-M   'P 1'
#
loop_
_entity.id
_entity.type
_entity.pdbx_description
1 polymer ?
#
loop_
_entity_poly.entity_id
_entity_poly.type
_entity_poly.pdbx_seq_one_letter_code
_entity_poly.pdbx_strand_id
1 'polypeptide(L)'
;MSTYDVEEDIDFDMLATRRRKTTNKLPSGGHRDEADTNLVREYVWLTQGGTPIGMAARQLGYDSVAALERALHRAGFRLVTPEIAAVERVLAKLCEKPGERFTHDDLPAIGDTNVLGAVLRRAERDGRIRKAGSLIGIKHAVAIWETAA
;
A
#
# COMPACT_ATOMS: atom_id res chain seq x y z
N MET A 1 -23.92 25.07 47.42
CA MET A 1 -23.79 26.30 46.61
C MET A 1 -22.31 26.35 46.22
N SER A 2 -21.89 25.66 45.16
CA SER A 2 -21.84 26.08 43.73
C SER A 2 -21.16 27.44 43.59
N THR A 3 -20.00 27.55 42.95
CA THR A 3 -19.86 27.40 41.49
C THR A 3 -18.55 26.70 41.09
N TYR A 4 -18.66 25.68 40.24
CA TYR A 4 -17.56 25.27 39.36
C TYR A 4 -17.62 26.18 38.14
N ASP A 5 -16.57 26.98 37.92
CA ASP A 5 -16.38 27.71 36.66
C ASP A 5 -16.04 26.68 35.58
N VAL A 6 -17.00 26.48 34.68
CA VAL A 6 -16.81 25.82 33.40
C VAL A 6 -16.63 26.93 32.37
N GLU A 7 -15.37 27.25 32.09
CA GLU A 7 -14.92 28.01 30.93
C GLU A 7 -13.94 27.09 30.19
N GLU A 8 -13.94 26.86 28.89
CA GLU A 8 -14.72 27.30 27.75
C GLU A 8 -14.52 26.19 26.69
N ASP A 9 -15.51 25.99 25.81
CA ASP A 9 -15.44 25.07 24.68
C ASP A 9 -14.18 25.32 23.84
N ILE A 10 -13.29 24.31 23.79
CA ILE A 10 -12.18 24.32 22.84
C ILE A 10 -12.81 24.06 21.47
N ASP A 11 -13.05 25.13 20.72
CA ASP A 11 -13.55 25.07 19.35
C ASP A 11 -12.70 24.09 18.52
N PHE A 12 -13.36 23.21 17.77
CA PHE A 12 -12.70 22.15 16.99
C PHE A 12 -11.65 22.72 16.01
N ASP A 13 -11.84 23.96 15.59
CA ASP A 13 -10.94 24.71 14.72
C ASP A 13 -9.62 25.10 15.41
N MET A 14 -9.62 25.31 16.73
CA MET A 14 -8.39 25.52 17.52
C MET A 14 -7.58 24.22 17.68
N LEU A 15 -8.25 23.07 17.85
CA LEU A 15 -7.58 21.76 17.84
C LEU A 15 -6.93 21.48 16.47
N ALA A 16 -7.62 21.80 15.37
CA ALA A 16 -7.09 21.66 14.02
C ALA A 16 -5.90 22.59 13.76
N THR A 17 -5.92 23.81 14.33
CA THR A 17 -4.85 24.80 14.14
C THR A 17 -3.57 24.45 14.91
N ARG A 18 -3.66 23.85 16.11
CA ARG A 18 -2.49 23.35 16.83
C ARG A 18 -1.76 22.24 16.08
N ARG A 19 -2.49 21.42 15.32
CA ARG A 19 -1.90 20.32 14.53
C ARG A 19 -1.22 20.79 13.22
N ARG A 20 -1.54 22.00 12.74
CA ARG A 20 -0.99 22.56 11.47
C ARG A 20 0.25 23.44 11.61
N LYS A 21 0.73 23.71 12.83
CA LYS A 21 1.90 24.60 13.03
C LYS A 21 3.28 23.90 13.06
N THR A 22 3.37 22.61 12.71
CA THR A 22 4.65 21.89 12.59
C THR A 22 5.03 21.51 11.16
N THR A 23 4.25 21.87 10.15
CA THR A 23 4.59 21.63 8.74
C THR A 23 5.30 22.83 8.13
N ASN A 24 6.58 23.01 8.49
CA ASN A 24 7.58 23.58 7.57
C ASN A 24 8.99 23.44 8.15
N LYS A 25 9.52 22.21 8.07
CA LYS A 25 10.93 21.88 7.86
C LYS A 25 11.02 20.36 7.80
N LEU A 26 11.33 19.82 6.63
CA LEU A 26 11.81 18.43 6.53
C LEU A 26 13.02 18.30 7.49
N PRO A 27 12.96 17.49 8.55
CA PRO A 27 14.10 17.35 9.44
C PRO A 27 15.08 16.34 8.85
N SER A 28 16.31 16.78 8.72
CA SER A 28 17.46 15.98 8.33
C SER A 28 17.72 14.86 9.34
N GLY A 29 17.87 13.63 8.83
CA GLY A 29 18.68 12.57 9.44
C GLY A 29 18.09 11.70 10.54
N GLY A 30 17.23 12.21 11.43
CA GLY A 30 16.76 11.45 12.62
C GLY A 30 15.24 11.32 12.80
N HIS A 31 14.43 12.18 12.17
CA HIS A 31 12.96 12.18 12.29
C HIS A 31 12.24 11.54 11.10
N ARG A 32 12.96 10.99 10.12
CA ARG A 32 12.34 10.33 8.97
C ARG A 32 11.52 9.13 9.42
N ASP A 33 12.02 8.33 10.36
CA ASP A 33 11.32 7.14 10.85
C ASP A 33 10.01 7.47 11.59
N GLU A 34 9.97 8.55 12.36
CA GLU A 34 8.74 9.01 13.03
C GLU A 34 7.73 9.60 12.04
N ALA A 35 8.20 10.40 11.07
CA ALA A 35 7.35 10.95 10.03
C ALA A 35 6.76 9.85 9.13
N ASP A 36 7.58 8.86 8.78
CA ASP A 36 7.20 7.69 7.99
C ASP A 36 6.23 6.79 8.77
N THR A 37 6.47 6.54 10.06
CA THR A 37 5.54 5.76 10.92
C THR A 37 4.19 6.48 11.09
N ASN A 38 4.19 7.80 11.24
CA ASN A 38 2.96 8.59 11.35
C ASN A 38 2.17 8.59 10.03
N LEU A 39 2.83 8.73 8.88
CA LEU A 39 2.22 8.64 7.56
C LEU A 39 1.47 7.32 7.39
N VAL A 40 2.12 6.22 7.76
CA VAL A 40 1.56 4.87 7.64
C VAL A 40 0.34 4.68 8.53
N ARG A 41 0.43 5.11 9.79
CA ARG A 41 -0.69 5.03 10.74
C ARG A 41 -1.89 5.85 10.25
N GLU A 42 -1.65 7.07 9.78
CA GLU A 42 -2.72 7.94 9.27
C GLU A 42 -3.35 7.37 8.00
N TYR A 43 -2.55 6.82 7.08
CA TYR A 43 -3.07 6.13 5.90
C TYR A 43 -3.95 4.91 6.26
N VAL A 44 -3.51 4.08 7.20
CA VAL A 44 -4.28 2.91 7.67
C VAL A 44 -5.59 3.35 8.33
N TRP A 45 -5.55 4.37 9.17
CA TRP A 45 -6.75 4.89 9.84
C TRP A 45 -7.78 5.40 8.83
N LEU A 46 -7.34 6.15 7.81
CA LEU A 46 -8.22 6.65 6.75
C LEU A 46 -8.86 5.53 5.94
N THR A 47 -8.08 4.52 5.57
CA THR A 47 -8.58 3.39 4.78
C THR A 47 -9.48 2.45 5.57
N GLN A 48 -9.21 2.23 6.87
CA GLN A 48 -10.12 1.51 7.77
C GLN A 48 -11.45 2.25 7.96
N GLY A 49 -11.43 3.58 7.93
CA GLY A 49 -12.64 4.42 7.91
C GLY A 49 -13.39 4.42 6.58
N GLY A 50 -12.98 3.61 5.59
CA GLY A 50 -13.62 3.51 4.27
C GLY A 50 -13.23 4.63 3.30
N THR A 51 -12.21 5.43 3.61
CA THR A 51 -11.76 6.53 2.74
C THR A 51 -11.09 5.97 1.49
N PRO A 52 -11.55 6.31 0.27
CA PRO A 52 -10.89 5.89 -0.96
C PRO A 52 -9.46 6.44 -1.05
N ILE A 53 -8.55 5.67 -1.66
CA ILE A 53 -7.12 6.02 -1.72
C ILE A 53 -6.82 7.40 -2.30
N GLY A 54 -7.60 7.85 -3.30
CA GLY A 54 -7.46 9.18 -3.87
C GLY A 54 -7.81 10.30 -2.90
N MET A 55 -8.81 10.09 -2.04
CA MET A 55 -9.15 11.04 -0.97
C MET A 55 -8.12 10.99 0.16
N ALA A 56 -7.66 9.78 0.52
CA ALA A 56 -6.60 9.62 1.50
C ALA A 56 -5.31 10.34 1.07
N ALA A 57 -4.91 10.23 -0.21
CA ALA A 57 -3.76 10.95 -0.76
C ALA A 57 -3.87 12.46 -0.59
N ARG A 58 -5.04 13.05 -0.93
CA ARG A 58 -5.28 14.48 -0.75
C ARG A 58 -5.28 14.90 0.71
N GLN A 59 -5.89 14.12 1.60
CA GLN A 59 -5.91 14.43 3.04
C GLN A 59 -4.53 14.34 3.69
N LEU A 60 -3.67 13.45 3.20
CA LEU A 60 -2.28 13.32 3.63
C LEU A 60 -1.33 14.32 2.93
N GLY A 61 -1.86 15.24 2.12
CA GLY A 61 -1.08 16.31 1.49
C GLY A 61 -0.28 15.89 0.25
N TYR A 62 -0.67 14.81 -0.42
CA TYR A 62 -0.06 14.35 -1.67
C TYR A 62 -0.88 14.77 -2.89
N ASP A 63 -0.18 15.25 -3.91
CA ASP A 63 -0.79 15.70 -5.18
C ASP A 63 -1.33 14.56 -6.04
N SER A 64 -0.91 13.32 -5.77
CA SER A 64 -1.34 12.12 -6.51
C SER A 64 -1.26 10.86 -5.66
N VAL A 65 -2.05 9.86 -6.04
CA VAL A 65 -1.98 8.50 -5.45
C VAL A 65 -0.59 7.90 -5.63
N ALA A 66 0.03 8.07 -6.80
CA ALA A 66 1.39 7.60 -7.07
C ALA A 66 2.47 8.30 -6.19
N ALA A 67 2.24 9.54 -5.75
CA ALA A 67 3.14 10.21 -4.81
C ALA A 67 2.99 9.65 -3.39
N LEU A 68 1.74 9.40 -2.96
CA LEU A 68 1.45 8.73 -1.69
C LEU A 68 2.03 7.31 -1.67
N GLU A 69 1.84 6.52 -2.73
CA GLU A 69 2.39 5.16 -2.85
C GLU A 69 3.90 5.12 -2.71
N ARG A 70 4.61 6.03 -3.38
CA ARG A 70 6.07 6.15 -3.26
C ARG A 70 6.47 6.52 -1.83
N ALA A 71 5.71 7.38 -1.16
CA ALA A 71 5.99 7.76 0.21
C ALA A 71 5.76 6.60 1.19
N LEU A 72 4.64 5.90 1.06
CA LEU A 72 4.35 4.70 1.86
C LEU A 72 5.40 3.60 1.63
N HIS A 73 5.83 3.40 0.38
CA HIS A 73 6.89 2.45 0.06
C HIS A 73 8.23 2.82 0.72
N ARG A 74 8.59 4.11 0.73
CA ARG A 74 9.79 4.58 1.47
C ARG A 74 9.67 4.36 2.96
N ALA A 75 8.47 4.56 3.52
CA ALA A 75 8.14 4.30 4.91
C ALA A 75 8.05 2.79 5.26
N GLY A 76 8.40 1.89 4.34
CA GLY A 76 8.33 0.44 4.53
C GLY A 76 6.90 -0.12 4.53
N PHE A 77 5.88 0.71 4.32
CA PHE A 77 4.49 0.30 4.28
C PHE A 77 4.08 -0.10 2.87
N ARG A 78 3.52 -1.31 2.79
CA ARG A 78 3.07 -1.90 1.55
C ARG A 78 1.60 -1.61 1.40
N LEU A 79 1.27 -0.80 0.40
CA LEU A 79 -0.10 -0.57 -0.01
C LEU A 79 -0.71 -1.92 -0.45
N VAL A 80 -1.64 -2.45 0.33
CA VAL A 80 -2.43 -3.61 -0.07
C VAL A 80 -3.75 -3.07 -0.60
N THR A 81 -3.83 -2.85 -1.91
CA THR A 81 -5.11 -2.56 -2.55
C THR A 81 -5.97 -3.83 -2.61
N PRO A 82 -7.30 -3.71 -2.78
CA PRO A 82 -8.16 -4.86 -3.01
C PRO A 82 -7.70 -5.73 -4.19
N GLU A 83 -7.16 -5.12 -5.26
CA GLU A 83 -6.61 -5.88 -6.39
C GLU A 83 -5.36 -6.67 -5.97
N ILE A 84 -4.41 -6.03 -5.29
CA ILE A 84 -3.21 -6.70 -4.77
C ILE A 84 -3.61 -7.84 -3.83
N ALA A 85 -4.57 -7.61 -2.93
CA ALA A 85 -5.07 -8.63 -2.01
C ALA A 85 -5.76 -9.79 -2.74
N ALA A 86 -6.43 -9.54 -3.86
CA ALA A 86 -7.04 -10.59 -4.67
C ALA A 86 -5.97 -11.48 -5.33
N VAL A 87 -4.94 -10.86 -5.94
CA VAL A 87 -3.83 -11.60 -6.57
C VAL A 87 -3.04 -12.38 -5.53
N GLU A 88 -2.67 -11.76 -4.40
CA GLU A 88 -1.92 -12.42 -3.33
C GLU A 88 -2.70 -13.60 -2.73
N ARG A 89 -4.04 -13.53 -2.65
CA ARG A 89 -4.87 -14.66 -2.22
C ARG A 89 -4.83 -15.83 -3.20
N VAL A 90 -4.94 -15.57 -4.50
CA VAL A 90 -4.85 -16.63 -5.51
C VAL A 90 -3.44 -17.21 -5.55
N LEU A 91 -2.43 -16.36 -5.48
CA LEU A 91 -1.03 -16.77 -5.42
C LEU A 91 -0.73 -17.64 -4.20
N ALA A 92 -1.25 -17.28 -3.03
CA ALA A 92 -1.11 -18.09 -1.81
C ALA A 92 -1.70 -19.50 -2.00
N LYS A 93 -2.89 -19.61 -2.62
CA LYS A 93 -3.51 -20.91 -2.95
C LYS A 93 -2.67 -21.71 -3.94
N LEU A 94 -2.08 -21.07 -4.94
CA LEU A 94 -1.17 -21.75 -5.87
C LEU A 94 0.05 -22.29 -5.12
N CYS A 95 0.61 -21.50 -4.19
CA CYS A 95 1.76 -21.89 -3.38
C CYS A 95 1.47 -23.03 -2.39
N GLU A 96 0.21 -23.40 -2.13
CA GLU A 96 -0.12 -24.62 -1.36
C GLU A 96 0.27 -25.90 -2.11
N LYS A 97 0.46 -25.81 -3.44
CA LYS A 97 0.93 -26.90 -4.29
C LYS A 97 2.39 -26.62 -4.71
N PRO A 98 3.40 -27.18 -4.02
CA PRO A 98 4.79 -26.97 -4.38
C PRO A 98 5.10 -27.51 -5.78
N GLY A 99 5.84 -26.73 -6.58
CA GLY A 99 6.18 -27.08 -7.97
C GLY A 99 5.06 -26.91 -8.99
N GLU A 100 3.90 -26.38 -8.59
CA GLU A 100 2.79 -26.07 -9.51
C GLU A 100 3.21 -24.96 -10.47
N ARG A 101 2.96 -25.19 -11.76
CA ARG A 101 3.21 -24.21 -12.81
C ARG A 101 1.96 -23.41 -13.13
N PHE A 102 2.11 -22.11 -13.27
CA PHE A 102 1.02 -21.21 -13.58
C PHE A 102 1.49 -20.06 -14.49
N THR A 103 0.53 -19.37 -15.09
CA THR A 103 0.72 -18.25 -16.01
C THR A 103 -0.05 -17.03 -15.51
N HIS A 104 0.04 -15.91 -16.24
CA HIS A 104 -0.75 -14.72 -15.91
C HIS A 104 -2.27 -14.96 -16.02
N ASP A 105 -2.70 -15.91 -16.85
CA ASP A 105 -4.12 -16.21 -17.06
C ASP A 105 -4.75 -16.95 -15.88
N ASP A 106 -3.93 -17.56 -15.02
CA ASP A 106 -4.36 -18.25 -13.79
C ASP A 106 -4.58 -17.27 -12.62
N LEU A 107 -4.27 -15.99 -12.82
CA LEU A 107 -4.41 -14.91 -11.84
C LEU A 107 -5.62 -14.04 -12.17
N PRO A 108 -6.22 -13.35 -11.17
CA PRO A 108 -7.38 -12.52 -11.43
C PRO A 108 -7.03 -11.40 -12.42
N ALA A 109 -7.93 -11.17 -13.38
CA ALA A 109 -7.78 -10.08 -14.33
C ALA A 109 -7.80 -8.74 -13.60
N ILE A 110 -6.64 -8.08 -13.53
CA ILE A 110 -6.51 -6.74 -12.98
C ILE A 110 -6.48 -5.76 -14.14
N GLY A 111 -7.18 -4.63 -13.99
CA GLY A 111 -7.16 -3.56 -14.99
C GLY A 111 -5.77 -2.95 -15.21
N ASP A 112 -4.88 -3.03 -14.21
CA ASP A 112 -3.50 -2.56 -14.30
C ASP A 112 -2.49 -3.72 -14.27
N THR A 113 -1.85 -3.97 -15.40
CA THR A 113 -0.82 -5.00 -15.56
C THR A 113 0.45 -4.69 -14.77
N ASN A 114 0.70 -3.42 -14.41
CA ASN A 114 1.84 -3.05 -13.57
C ASN A 114 1.68 -3.58 -12.14
N VAL A 115 0.45 -3.61 -11.62
CA VAL A 115 0.12 -4.15 -10.30
C VAL A 115 0.41 -5.65 -10.29
N LEU A 116 -0.04 -6.39 -11.30
CA LEU A 116 0.24 -7.82 -11.44
C LEU A 116 1.75 -8.09 -11.50
N GLY A 117 2.48 -7.33 -12.33
CA GLY A 117 3.93 -7.45 -12.45
C GLY A 117 4.67 -7.12 -11.15
N ALA A 118 4.19 -6.15 -10.36
CA ALA A 118 4.75 -5.83 -9.05
C ALA A 118 4.55 -6.95 -8.03
N VAL A 119 3.35 -7.55 -7.98
CA VAL A 119 3.06 -8.68 -7.08
C VAL A 119 3.91 -9.90 -7.42
N LEU A 120 4.05 -10.23 -8.71
CA LEU A 120 4.85 -11.37 -9.15
C LEU A 120 6.35 -11.18 -8.87
N ARG A 121 6.92 -10.02 -9.22
CA ARG A 121 8.33 -9.71 -8.89
C ARG A 121 8.60 -9.77 -7.39
N ARG A 122 7.64 -9.35 -6.58
CA ARG A 122 7.73 -9.46 -5.12
C ARG A 122 7.73 -10.92 -4.69
N ALA A 123 6.78 -11.72 -5.17
CA ALA A 123 6.70 -13.13 -4.82
C ALA A 123 7.96 -13.91 -5.22
N GLU A 124 8.54 -13.56 -6.37
CA GLU A 124 9.83 -14.09 -6.84
C GLU A 124 10.97 -13.70 -5.89
N ARG A 125 11.10 -12.41 -5.54
CA ARG A 125 12.11 -11.94 -4.59
C ARG A 125 11.95 -12.57 -3.21
N ASP A 126 10.72 -12.75 -2.76
CA ASP A 126 10.40 -13.38 -1.48
C ASP A 126 10.57 -14.92 -1.53
N GLY A 127 10.98 -15.48 -2.68
CA GLY A 127 11.28 -16.91 -2.85
C GLY A 127 10.06 -17.82 -2.90
N ARG A 128 8.85 -17.27 -3.06
CA ARG A 128 7.59 -18.03 -3.11
C ARG A 128 7.35 -18.67 -4.48
N ILE A 129 7.87 -18.03 -5.51
CA ILE A 129 7.75 -18.48 -6.91
C ILE A 129 9.10 -18.28 -7.62
N ARG A 130 9.27 -18.95 -8.74
CA ARG A 130 10.42 -18.79 -9.64
C ARG A 130 9.95 -18.79 -11.09
N LYS A 131 10.71 -18.14 -11.96
CA LYS A 131 10.46 -18.19 -13.39
C LYS A 131 10.90 -19.55 -13.95
N ALA A 132 9.96 -20.34 -14.47
CA ALA A 132 10.23 -21.66 -15.04
C ALA A 132 10.47 -21.61 -16.56
N GLY A 133 10.00 -20.55 -17.23
CA GLY A 133 10.24 -20.36 -18.66
C GLY A 133 9.35 -19.30 -19.28
N SER A 134 9.20 -19.36 -20.60
CA SER A 134 8.24 -18.56 -21.36
C SER A 134 7.68 -19.38 -22.51
N LEU A 135 6.36 -19.35 -22.68
CA LEU A 135 5.70 -19.84 -23.89
C LEU A 135 5.76 -18.74 -24.93
N ILE A 136 6.43 -19.01 -26.06
CA ILE A 136 6.46 -18.09 -27.20
C ILE A 136 5.26 -18.44 -28.08
N GLY A 137 4.19 -17.66 -27.97
CA GLY A 137 3.08 -17.71 -28.92
C GLY A 137 3.33 -16.82 -30.14
N ILE A 138 2.50 -16.96 -31.17
CA ILE A 138 2.57 -16.20 -32.44
C ILE A 138 2.47 -14.68 -32.23
N LYS A 139 1.90 -14.22 -31.11
CA LYS A 139 1.69 -12.78 -30.84
C LYS A 139 2.34 -12.24 -29.57
N HIS A 140 2.54 -13.04 -28.51
CA HIS A 140 3.19 -12.60 -27.27
C HIS A 140 3.92 -13.76 -26.56
N ALA A 141 4.98 -13.42 -25.81
CA ALA A 141 5.63 -14.35 -24.90
C ALA A 141 4.91 -14.32 -23.53
N VAL A 142 4.39 -15.46 -23.08
CA VAL A 142 3.74 -15.61 -21.78
C VAL A 142 4.75 -16.22 -20.82
N ALA A 143 5.02 -15.55 -19.69
CA ALA A 143 5.91 -16.10 -18.66
C ALA A 143 5.23 -17.29 -17.96
N ILE A 144 5.98 -18.38 -17.78
CA ILE A 144 5.57 -19.50 -16.92
C ILE A 144 6.28 -19.33 -15.58
N TRP A 145 5.50 -19.33 -14.52
CA TRP A 145 5.93 -19.30 -13.14
C TRP A 145 5.77 -20.68 -12.53
N GLU A 146 6.58 -20.98 -11.53
CA GLU A 146 6.50 -22.20 -10.74
C GLU A 146 6.58 -21.84 -9.27
N THR A 147 5.74 -22.45 -8.44
CA THR A 147 5.77 -22.25 -6.98
C THR A 147 7.01 -22.91 -6.39
N ALA A 148 7.54 -22.32 -5.32
CA ALA A 148 8.67 -22.90 -4.61
C ALA A 148 8.28 -24.27 -4.02
N ALA A 149 9.21 -25.22 -4.13
CA ALA A 149 9.04 -26.57 -3.60
C ALA A 149 9.40 -26.64 -2.12
#